data_AF-A0A2J4YY66-F1
#
_entry.id   AF-A0A2J4YY66-F1
#
_cell.length_a   1.000
_cell.length_b   1.000
_cell.length_c   1.000
_cell.angle_alpha   90.00
_cell.angle_beta   90.00
_cell.angle_gamma   90.00
#
_symmetry.space_group_name_H-M   'P 1'
#
loop_
_entity.id
_entity.type
_entity.pdbx_description
1 polymer ?
#
loop_
_entity_poly.entity_id
_entity_poly.type
_entity_poly.pdbx_seq_one_letter_code
_entity_poly.pdbx_strand_id
1 'polypeptide(L)'
;IPAVGSAIIWVPAAIYLFATGQLWQGAFVVGFFVIIVGLVDNILRPLLVGKDTKMPDYLILITTIGGMEIYGINGFVIGPLIAALFIACWNLLSGRDHAGNIDELDEDFLEEGKNHEE
;
A
#
# COMPACT_ATOMS: atom_id res chain seq x y z
N ILE A 1 -9.85 8.88 1.18
CA ILE A 1 -10.93 9.50 1.99
C ILE A 1 -12.30 8.84 1.71
N PRO A 2 -12.47 7.51 1.83
CA PRO A 2 -13.79 6.86 1.93
C PRO A 2 -14.15 6.38 3.36
N ALA A 3 -13.16 6.10 4.22
CA ALA A 3 -13.36 5.58 5.59
C ALA A 3 -14.30 6.42 6.49
N VAL A 4 -14.24 7.75 6.35
CA VAL A 4 -15.02 8.70 7.17
C VAL A 4 -16.52 8.61 6.82
N GLY A 5 -16.86 8.31 5.56
CA GLY A 5 -18.25 8.21 5.11
C GLY A 5 -18.97 6.97 5.65
N SER A 6 -18.29 5.82 5.68
CA SER A 6 -18.86 4.59 6.24
C SER A 6 -19.09 4.67 7.75
N ALA A 7 -18.19 5.33 8.48
CA ALA A 7 -18.28 5.46 9.95
C ALA A 7 -19.55 6.19 10.41
N ILE A 8 -20.04 7.16 9.63
CA ILE A 8 -21.25 7.92 9.96
C ILE A 8 -22.50 7.03 10.03
N ILE A 9 -22.53 5.91 9.29
CA ILE A 9 -23.70 5.03 9.21
C ILE A 9 -23.68 3.99 10.33
N TRP A 10 -22.56 3.30 10.53
CA TRP A 10 -22.50 2.17 11.46
C TRP A 10 -22.24 2.60 12.92
N VAL A 11 -21.62 3.76 13.16
CA VAL A 11 -21.34 4.24 14.54
C VAL A 11 -22.63 4.53 15.32
N PRO A 12 -23.65 5.24 14.79
CA PRO A 12 -24.93 5.40 15.49
C PRO A 12 -25.65 4.08 15.74
N ALA A 13 -25.55 3.13 14.81
CA ALA A 13 -26.12 1.79 14.96
C ALA A 13 -25.44 0.99 16.08
N ALA A 14 -24.10 1.08 16.19
CA ALA A 14 -23.35 0.47 17.28
C ALA A 14 -23.72 1.10 18.64
N ILE A 15 -23.84 2.44 18.71
CA ILE A 15 -24.27 3.15 19.92
C ILE A 15 -25.68 2.70 20.34
N TYR A 16 -26.61 2.57 19.40
CA TYR A 16 -27.98 2.10 19.67
C TYR A 16 -28.01 0.67 20.23
N LEU A 17 -27.19 -0.24 19.68
CA LEU A 17 -27.08 -1.62 20.15
C LEU A 17 -26.50 -1.71 21.57
N PHE A 18 -25.49 -0.87 21.89
CA PHE A 18 -24.97 -0.80 23.26
C PHE A 18 -25.99 -0.18 24.23
N ALA A 19 -26.72 0.85 23.81
CA ALA A 19 -27.75 1.50 24.63
C ALA A 19 -28.94 0.57 24.93
N THR A 20 -29.22 -0.41 24.08
CA THR A 20 -30.27 -1.42 24.27
C THR A 20 -29.82 -2.65 25.07
N GLY A 21 -28.60 -2.64 25.62
CA GLY A 21 -28.05 -3.74 26.43
C GLY A 21 -27.56 -4.94 25.61
N GLN A 22 -27.60 -4.84 24.29
CA GLN A 22 -27.17 -5.88 23.36
C GLN A 22 -25.66 -5.81 23.11
N LEU A 23 -24.88 -6.06 24.17
CA LEU A 23 -23.42 -5.93 24.17
C LEU A 23 -22.74 -6.83 23.12
N TRP A 24 -23.24 -8.05 22.93
CA TRP A 24 -22.66 -9.02 22.00
C TRP A 24 -22.86 -8.60 20.53
N GLN A 25 -24.05 -8.10 20.19
CA GLN A 25 -24.36 -7.61 18.85
C GLN A 25 -23.65 -6.28 18.55
N GLY A 26 -23.55 -5.38 19.53
CA GLY A 26 -22.78 -4.14 19.41
C GLY A 26 -21.28 -4.40 19.17
N ALA A 27 -20.69 -5.30 19.95
CA ALA A 27 -19.28 -5.69 19.78
C ALA A 27 -19.02 -6.34 18.42
N PHE A 28 -19.94 -7.18 17.94
CA PHE A 28 -19.83 -7.81 16.63
C PHE A 28 -19.88 -6.79 15.50
N VAL A 29 -20.81 -5.83 15.55
CA VAL A 29 -20.91 -4.76 14.53
C VAL A 29 -19.65 -3.90 14.51
N VAL A 30 -19.17 -3.45 15.68
CA VAL A 30 -17.94 -2.65 15.75
C VAL A 30 -16.75 -3.44 15.21
N GLY A 31 -16.54 -4.67 15.68
CA GLY A 31 -15.43 -5.52 15.25
C GLY A 31 -15.47 -5.80 13.76
N PHE A 32 -16.64 -6.16 13.23
CA PHE A 32 -16.82 -6.47 11.81
C PHE A 32 -16.51 -5.26 10.92
N PHE A 33 -17.08 -4.09 11.22
CA PHE A 33 -16.85 -2.90 10.40
C PHE A 33 -15.43 -2.37 10.54
N VAL A 34 -14.83 -2.38 11.73
CA VAL A 34 -13.44 -1.94 11.91
C VAL A 34 -12.47 -2.88 11.18
N ILE A 35 -12.68 -4.19 11.27
CA ILE A 35 -11.80 -5.17 10.61
C ILE A 35 -12.00 -5.14 9.11
N ILE A 36 -13.23 -5.24 8.60
CA ILE A 36 -13.49 -5.32 7.16
C ILE A 36 -13.16 -3.98 6.49
N VAL A 37 -13.68 -2.85 7.01
CA VAL A 37 -13.42 -1.53 6.40
C VAL A 37 -11.96 -1.14 6.61
N GLY A 38 -11.38 -1.42 7.78
CA GLY A 38 -9.96 -1.19 8.04
C GLY A 38 -9.06 -2.02 7.12
N LEU A 39 -9.35 -3.31 6.90
CA LEU A 39 -8.61 -4.12 5.94
C LEU A 39 -8.82 -3.62 4.52
N VAL A 40 -10.05 -3.31 4.12
CA VAL A 40 -10.33 -2.83 2.76
C VAL A 40 -9.59 -1.52 2.50
N ASP A 41 -9.68 -0.54 3.39
CA ASP A 41 -9.00 0.74 3.19
C ASP A 41 -7.47 0.66 3.29
N ASN A 42 -6.93 -0.31 4.04
CA ASN A 42 -5.50 -0.50 4.27
C ASN A 42 -4.83 -1.52 3.32
N ILE A 43 -5.58 -2.45 2.71
CA ILE A 43 -5.09 -3.51 1.81
C ILE A 43 -5.52 -3.27 0.36
N LEU A 44 -6.79 -2.90 0.08
CA LEU A 44 -7.17 -2.63 -1.31
C LEU A 44 -6.40 -1.44 -1.86
N ARG A 45 -6.09 -0.43 -1.04
CA ARG A 45 -5.35 0.75 -1.48
C ARG A 45 -3.95 0.41 -2.03
N PRO A 46 -3.09 -0.38 -1.35
CA PRO A 46 -1.83 -0.84 -1.94
C PRO A 46 -2.03 -1.89 -3.05
N LEU A 47 -3.01 -2.80 -2.92
CA LEU A 47 -3.23 -3.87 -3.91
C LEU A 47 -3.75 -3.35 -5.27
N LEU A 48 -4.53 -2.25 -5.27
CA LEU A 48 -4.96 -1.56 -6.50
C LEU A 48 -3.91 -0.58 -7.06
N VAL A 49 -2.82 -0.30 -6.32
CA VAL A 49 -1.87 0.78 -6.67
C VAL A 49 -0.45 0.31 -7.00
N GLY A 50 0.01 -0.90 -6.68
CA GLY A 50 1.44 -1.16 -6.88
C GLY A 50 1.91 -2.61 -6.95
N LYS A 51 2.00 -3.10 -8.18
CA LYS A 51 3.17 -3.80 -8.75
C LYS A 51 3.65 -2.82 -9.83
N ASP A 52 4.84 -2.23 -9.88
CA ASP A 52 6.17 -2.74 -9.63
C ASP A 52 7.13 -1.54 -9.42
N THR A 53 7.83 -1.51 -8.30
CA THR A 53 9.18 -0.93 -8.16
C THR A 53 9.65 -1.34 -6.77
N LYS A 54 10.35 -2.48 -6.69
CA LYS A 54 10.99 -2.85 -5.43
C LYS A 54 12.06 -1.81 -5.11
N MET A 55 11.80 -1.00 -4.09
CA MET A 55 12.78 -0.08 -3.56
C MET A 55 13.96 -0.89 -3.00
N PRO A 56 15.21 -0.61 -3.37
CA PRO A 56 16.34 -1.38 -2.88
C PRO A 56 16.47 -1.28 -1.34
N ASP A 57 16.76 -2.39 -0.67
CA ASP A 57 16.74 -2.49 0.80
C ASP A 57 17.67 -1.49 1.51
N TYR A 58 18.81 -1.17 0.90
CA TYR A 58 19.76 -0.17 1.44
C TYR A 58 19.18 1.25 1.44
N LEU A 59 18.32 1.59 0.49
CA LEU A 59 17.61 2.88 0.47
C LEU A 59 16.64 2.98 1.64
N ILE A 60 15.94 1.90 1.97
CA ILE A 60 15.05 1.83 3.14
C ILE A 60 15.85 2.00 4.43
N LEU A 61 16.98 1.30 4.56
CA LEU A 61 17.85 1.40 5.74
C LEU A 61 18.34 2.84 5.97
N ILE A 62 18.91 3.45 4.93
CA ILE A 62 19.48 4.80 5.01
C ILE A 62 18.39 5.83 5.35
N THR A 63 17.23 5.72 4.72
CA THR A 63 16.12 6.66 4.92
C THR A 63 15.46 6.48 6.28
N THR A 64 15.44 5.26 6.82
CA THR A 64 14.97 4.98 8.18
C THR A 64 15.91 5.59 9.21
N ILE A 65 17.23 5.37 9.08
CA ILE A 65 18.22 5.90 10.01
C ILE A 65 18.29 7.44 9.93
N GLY A 66 18.37 8.00 8.72
CA GLY A 66 18.39 9.45 8.52
C GLY A 66 17.07 10.12 8.89
N GLY A 67 15.94 9.46 8.64
CA GLY A 67 14.62 9.93 9.07
C GLY A 67 14.55 10.00 10.59
N MET A 68 15.03 8.96 11.29
CA MET A 68 15.08 8.94 12.75
C MET A 68 15.99 10.00 13.35
N GLU A 69 17.10 10.34 12.69
CA GLU A 69 17.98 11.42 13.14
C GLU A 69 17.30 12.79 13.07
N ILE A 70 16.56 13.07 11.99
CA ILE A 70 15.92 14.38 11.76
C ILE A 70 14.61 14.54 12.54
N TYR A 71 13.79 13.48 12.61
CA TYR A 71 12.42 13.52 13.15
C TYR A 71 12.21 12.63 14.39
N GLY A 72 13.27 12.03 14.95
CA GLY A 72 13.18 11.12 16.08
C GLY A 72 12.41 9.84 15.75
N ILE A 73 11.68 9.27 16.70
CA ILE A 73 10.97 7.99 16.50
C ILE A 73 9.93 8.05 15.37
N ASN A 74 9.33 9.22 15.12
CA ASN A 74 8.39 9.43 14.02
C ASN A 74 9.08 9.39 12.65
N GLY A 75 10.38 9.66 12.63
CA GLY A 75 11.26 9.58 11.47
C GLY A 75 11.39 8.19 10.87
N PHE A 76 11.16 7.15 11.66
CA PHE A 76 11.13 5.75 11.18
C PHE A 76 10.06 5.54 10.10
N VAL A 77 8.92 6.21 10.21
CA VAL A 77 7.82 6.13 9.24
C VAL A 77 7.98 7.16 8.13
N ILE A 78 8.37 8.38 8.51
CA ILE A 78 8.49 9.51 7.58
C ILE A 78 9.62 9.31 6.57
N GLY A 79 10.76 8.73 6.99
CA GLY A 79 11.94 8.51 6.15
C GLY A 79 11.66 7.65 4.91
N PRO A 80 11.22 6.39 5.09
CA PRO A 80 10.86 5.51 3.97
C PRO A 80 9.72 6.07 3.10
N LEU A 81 8.78 6.83 3.70
CA LEU A 81 7.66 7.45 2.97
C LEU A 81 8.14 8.54 2.00
N ILE A 82 9.02 9.42 2.44
CA ILE A 82 9.64 10.45 1.59
C ILE A 82 10.45 9.79 0.47
N ALA A 83 11.19 8.74 0.81
CA ALA A 83 12.02 8.04 -0.14
C ALA A 83 11.18 7.34 -1.23
N ALA A 84 10.08 6.69 -0.85
CA ALA A 84 9.13 6.09 -1.78
C ALA A 84 8.51 7.15 -2.71
N LEU A 85 8.15 8.32 -2.17
CA LEU A 85 7.65 9.44 -2.96
C LEU A 85 8.69 9.95 -3.96
N PHE A 86 9.95 10.08 -3.52
CA PHE A 86 11.05 10.48 -4.40
C PHE A 86 11.23 9.49 -5.55
N ILE A 87 11.26 8.18 -5.29
CA ILE A 87 11.40 7.16 -6.34
C ILE A 87 10.19 7.17 -7.28
N ALA A 88 8.97 7.35 -6.76
CA ALA A 88 7.77 7.47 -7.60
C ALA A 88 7.86 8.69 -8.54
N CYS A 89 8.22 9.86 -8.03
CA CYS A 89 8.43 11.06 -8.86
C CYS A 89 9.60 10.87 -9.84
N TRP A 90 10.68 10.22 -9.42
CA TRP A 90 11.84 9.96 -10.25
C TRP A 90 11.51 9.02 -11.41
N ASN A 91 10.75 7.95 -11.16
CA ASN A 91 10.31 7.02 -12.19
C ASN A 91 9.41 7.71 -13.23
N LEU A 92 8.47 8.53 -12.75
CA LEU A 92 7.59 9.33 -13.60
C LEU A 92 8.37 10.30 -14.49
N LEU A 93 9.37 10.99 -13.94
CA LEU A 93 10.18 11.96 -14.69
C LEU A 93 11.20 11.28 -15.60
N SER A 94 11.75 10.15 -15.17
CA SER A 94 12.74 9.36 -15.91
C SER A 94 12.12 8.57 -17.08
N GLY A 95 10.79 8.60 -17.25
CA GLY A 95 10.11 7.77 -18.26
C GLY A 95 10.30 6.27 -18.02
N ARG A 96 10.59 5.85 -16.78
CA ARG A 96 10.98 4.48 -16.40
C ARG A 96 9.79 3.52 -16.23
N ASP A 97 8.61 3.91 -16.69
CA ASP A 97 7.45 3.02 -16.80
C ASP A 97 7.66 1.88 -17.82
N HIS A 98 8.81 1.83 -18.52
CA HIS A 98 9.17 0.78 -19.48
C HIS A 98 10.01 -0.37 -18.89
N ALA A 99 10.41 -0.29 -17.62
CA ALA A 99 11.29 -1.29 -17.01
C ALA A 99 10.59 -2.61 -16.62
N GLY A 100 9.26 -2.72 -16.81
CA GLY A 100 8.52 -3.98 -16.68
C GLY A 100 8.48 -4.84 -17.94
N ASN A 101 8.89 -4.30 -19.10
CA ASN A 101 8.84 -4.99 -20.40
C ASN A 101 10.18 -5.61 -20.83
N ILE A 102 11.29 -5.29 -20.14
CA ILE A 102 12.63 -5.80 -20.52
C ILE A 102 12.78 -7.30 -20.26
N ASP A 103 12.14 -7.81 -19.21
CA ASP A 103 12.15 -9.25 -18.91
C ASP A 103 11.26 -10.04 -19.88
N GLU A 104 10.16 -9.44 -20.36
CA GLU A 104 9.23 -10.03 -21.34
C GLU A 104 9.79 -9.96 -22.77
N LEU A 105 10.48 -8.86 -23.12
CA LEU A 105 11.17 -8.70 -24.41
C LEU A 105 12.37 -9.64 -24.52
N ASP A 106 13.16 -9.87 -23.47
CA ASP A 106 14.30 -10.80 -23.54
C ASP A 106 13.83 -12.26 -23.70
N GLU A 107 12.73 -12.69 -23.05
CA GLU A 107 12.17 -14.04 -23.24
C GLU A 107 11.59 -14.23 -24.65
N ASP A 108 10.79 -13.29 -25.14
CA ASP A 108 10.21 -13.34 -26.49
C ASP A 108 11.30 -13.31 -27.58
N PHE A 109 12.32 -12.45 -27.45
CA PHE A 109 13.44 -12.37 -28.39
C PHE A 109 14.31 -13.64 -28.37
N LEU A 110 14.47 -14.29 -27.21
CA LEU A 110 15.22 -15.54 -27.10
C LEU A 110 14.46 -16.74 -27.66
N GLU A 111 13.12 -16.77 -27.56
CA GLU A 111 12.28 -17.79 -28.23
C GLU A 111 12.26 -17.62 -29.74
N GLU A 112 12.16 -16.39 -30.24
CA GLU A 112 12.15 -16.10 -31.68
C GLU A 112 13.50 -16.44 -32.35
N GLY A 113 14.62 -16.21 -31.64
CA GLY A 113 15.95 -16.63 -32.09
C GLY A 113 16.13 -18.16 -32.14
N LYS A 114 15.45 -18.91 -31.28
CA LYS A 114 15.52 -20.38 -31.22
C LYS A 114 14.71 -21.07 -32.32
N ASN A 115 13.58 -20.47 -32.71
CA ASN A 115 12.69 -21.02 -33.74
C ASN A 115 13.19 -20.76 -35.18
N HIS A 116 14.19 -19.90 -35.35
CA HIS A 116 14.81 -19.61 -36.64
C HIS A 116 16.01 -20.52 -36.98
N GLU A 117 16.40 -21.43 -36.09
CA GLU A 117 17.49 -22.40 -36.29
C GLU A 117 17.01 -23.83 -36.69
N GLU A 118 15.69 -24.08 -36.79
CA GLU A 118 15.11 -25.30 -37.43
C GLU A 118 14.58 -25.01 -38.84
#